data_AF-A0A067RL34-F1
#
_entry.id   AF-A0A067RL34-F1
#
_cell.length_a   1.000
_cell.length_b   1.000
_cell.length_c   1.000
_cell.angle_alpha   90.00
_cell.angle_beta   90.00
_cell.angle_gamma   90.00
#
_symmetry.space_group_name_H-M   'P 1'
#
loop_
_entity.id
_entity.type
_entity.pdbx_description
1 polymer ?
#
loop_
_entity_poly.entity_id
_entity_poly.type
_entity_poly.pdbx_seq_one_letter_code
_entity_poly.pdbx_strand_id
1 'polypeptide(L)'
;MQCLGKYSELLTKLVDPITGRKYPCNCLPECDQVSFYLEEEDVKPNILKIGASVECGIQNYPRMRLKRDVIFGFGDLWVSIGGTGGLFLGCSVLSIIEIFYFFTIRLFIYILEIRRGTRPVLQQKPGAF
;
A
#
# COMPACT_ATOMS: atom_id res chain seq x y z
N MET A 1 -27.83 -9.38 -18.30
CA MET A 1 -28.51 -8.60 -17.23
C MET A 1 -29.98 -9.05 -17.08
N GLN A 2 -30.28 -10.33 -16.82
CA GLN A 2 -31.68 -10.82 -16.73
C GLN A 2 -32.08 -11.31 -15.32
N CYS A 3 -31.18 -11.27 -14.34
CA CYS A 3 -31.43 -11.88 -13.02
C CYS A 3 -32.16 -10.98 -12.01
N LEU A 4 -32.08 -9.65 -12.12
CA LEU A 4 -32.71 -8.75 -11.14
C LEU A 4 -34.23 -8.60 -11.31
N GLY A 5 -34.78 -8.84 -12.50
CA GLY A 5 -36.23 -8.73 -12.74
C GLY A 5 -37.05 -9.73 -11.92
N LYS A 6 -36.45 -10.87 -11.52
CA LYS A 6 -37.08 -11.90 -10.69
C LYS A 6 -37.37 -11.45 -9.26
N TYR A 7 -36.68 -10.42 -8.76
CA TYR A 7 -36.77 -9.93 -7.38
C TYR A 7 -37.31 -8.50 -7.30
N SER A 8 -37.93 -7.98 -8.36
CA SER A 8 -38.40 -6.59 -8.45
C SER A 8 -39.36 -6.20 -7.32
N GLU A 9 -40.30 -7.08 -6.95
CA GLU A 9 -41.25 -6.82 -5.85
C GLU A 9 -40.59 -6.84 -4.46
N LEU A 10 -39.60 -7.72 -4.25
CA LEU A 10 -38.83 -7.77 -3.01
C LEU A 10 -37.94 -6.52 -2.86
N LEU A 11 -37.33 -6.06 -3.96
CA LEU A 11 -36.46 -4.89 -4.00
C LEU A 11 -37.21 -3.55 -3.94
N THR A 12 -38.47 -3.50 -4.36
CA THR A 12 -39.31 -2.28 -4.26
C THR A 12 -40.01 -2.17 -2.91
N LYS A 13 -40.43 -3.29 -2.32
CA LYS A 13 -41.16 -3.29 -1.04
C LYS A 13 -40.27 -3.51 0.18
N LEU A 14 -39.05 -4.05 0.01
CA LEU A 14 -38.10 -4.44 1.08
C LEU A 14 -38.78 -5.23 2.21
N VAL A 15 -39.83 -5.97 1.87
CA VAL A 15 -40.63 -6.76 2.78
C VAL A 15 -40.71 -8.14 2.19
N ASP A 16 -40.37 -9.13 3.00
CA ASP A 16 -40.39 -10.52 2.60
C ASP A 16 -41.84 -10.96 2.32
N PRO A 17 -42.15 -11.46 1.12
CA PRO A 17 -43.53 -11.75 0.72
C PRO A 17 -44.16 -12.92 1.50
N ILE A 18 -43.36 -13.74 2.18
CA ILE A 18 -43.83 -14.93 2.92
C ILE A 18 -44.04 -14.60 4.40
N THR A 19 -43.20 -13.74 4.98
CA THR A 19 -43.20 -13.47 6.42
C THR A 19 -43.70 -12.07 6.80
N GLY A 20 -43.86 -11.16 5.84
CA GLY A 20 -44.33 -9.79 6.07
C GLY A 20 -43.37 -8.91 6.89
N ARG A 21 -42.15 -9.41 7.16
CA ARG A 21 -41.13 -8.69 7.91
C ARG A 21 -40.24 -7.89 6.95
N LYS A 22 -39.71 -6.76 7.44
CA LYS A 22 -38.70 -5.99 6.71
C LYS A 22 -37.49 -6.88 6.43
N TYR A 23 -37.07 -6.92 5.18
CA TYR A 23 -35.91 -7.70 4.76
C TYR A 23 -34.64 -7.04 5.34
N PRO A 24 -33.78 -7.77 6.07
CA PRO A 24 -32.57 -7.20 6.66
C PRO A 24 -31.50 -6.99 5.58
N CYS A 25 -31.50 -5.83 4.94
CA CYS A 25 -30.45 -5.42 4.00
C CYS A 25 -29.26 -4.81 4.75
N ASN A 26 -28.18 -5.58 4.93
CA ASN A 26 -26.88 -5.05 5.34
C ASN A 26 -26.10 -4.57 4.10
N CYS A 27 -26.58 -3.53 3.44
CA CYS A 27 -25.89 -2.95 2.29
C CYS A 27 -24.56 -2.32 2.73
N LEU A 28 -23.47 -2.66 2.03
CA LEU A 28 -22.21 -1.93 2.15
C LEU A 28 -22.38 -0.51 1.58
N PRO A 29 -21.73 0.51 2.18
CA PRO A 29 -21.70 1.83 1.59
C PRO A 29 -20.96 1.80 0.24
N GLU A 30 -21.35 2.71 -0.63
CA GLU A 30 -20.72 2.91 -1.94
C GLU A 30 -19.24 3.31 -1.77
N CYS A 31 -18.35 2.75 -2.59
CA CYS A 31 -16.92 3.07 -2.53
C CYS A 31 -16.59 4.43 -3.15
N ASP A 32 -17.40 4.88 -4.11
CA ASP A 32 -17.29 6.19 -4.75
C ASP A 32 -18.68 6.83 -4.74
N GLN A 33 -18.83 7.92 -4.00
CA GLN A 33 -20.09 8.61 -3.83
C GLN A 33 -19.88 10.11 -4.00
N VAL A 34 -20.73 10.73 -4.82
CA VAL A 34 -20.77 12.18 -5.02
C VAL A 34 -22.06 12.71 -4.42
N SER A 35 -21.97 13.54 -3.39
CA SER A 35 -23.11 14.20 -2.75
C SER A 35 -23.25 15.63 -3.25
N PHE A 36 -24.43 15.98 -3.75
CA PHE A 36 -24.81 17.35 -4.10
C PHE A 36 -25.75 17.89 -3.04
N TYR A 37 -25.55 19.14 -2.64
CA TYR A 37 -26.45 19.87 -1.75
C TYR A 37 -27.28 20.84 -2.59
N LEU A 38 -28.58 20.90 -2.32
CA LEU A 38 -29.46 21.87 -2.95
C LEU A 38 -29.26 23.21 -2.24
N GLU A 39 -28.67 24.18 -2.93
CA GLU A 39 -28.38 25.49 -2.33
C GLU A 39 -29.58 26.43 -2.44
N GLU A 40 -30.37 26.40 -3.53
CA GLU A 40 -31.57 27.25 -3.70
C GLU A 40 -32.66 26.60 -4.58
N GLU A 41 -33.93 26.66 -4.14
CA GLU A 41 -35.11 26.39 -4.99
C GLU A 41 -35.72 27.73 -5.45
N ASP A 42 -35.34 28.22 -6.63
CA ASP A 42 -35.99 29.38 -7.26
C ASP A 42 -37.36 28.99 -7.82
N VAL A 43 -38.34 28.70 -6.95
CA VAL A 43 -39.72 28.53 -7.37
C VAL A 43 -40.28 29.92 -7.65
N LYS A 44 -40.20 30.39 -8.89
CA LYS A 44 -41.00 31.54 -9.36
C LYS A 44 -42.39 31.03 -9.77
N PRO A 45 -43.45 31.18 -8.95
CA PRO A 45 -44.78 30.77 -9.34
C PRO A 45 -45.30 31.73 -10.42
N ASN A 46 -45.17 31.33 -11.69
CA ASN A 46 -45.88 31.99 -12.77
C ASN A 46 -47.35 31.52 -12.74
N ILE A 47 -48.19 32.27 -12.03
CA ILE A 47 -49.64 32.06 -11.86
C ILE A 47 -50.46 31.94 -13.16
N LEU A 48 -49.84 32.11 -14.33
CA LEU A 48 -50.51 32.08 -15.64
C LEU A 48 -50.17 30.85 -16.50
N LYS A 49 -49.29 29.94 -16.03
CA LYS A 49 -48.98 28.69 -16.76
C LYS A 49 -49.39 27.48 -15.92
N ILE A 50 -50.38 26.74 -16.41
CA ILE A 50 -50.74 25.40 -15.92
C ILE A 50 -49.63 24.45 -16.41
N GLY A 51 -48.53 24.42 -15.67
CA GLY A 51 -47.38 23.58 -16.00
C GLY A 51 -46.17 23.93 -15.14
N ALA A 52 -45.72 22.98 -14.32
CA ALA A 52 -44.48 23.12 -13.57
C ALA A 52 -43.30 22.97 -14.54
N SER A 53 -42.66 24.09 -14.91
CA SER A 53 -41.40 24.07 -15.66
C SER A 53 -40.26 24.04 -14.65
N VAL A 54 -39.74 22.85 -14.36
CA VAL A 54 -38.61 22.66 -13.45
C VAL A 54 -37.33 22.77 -14.28
N GLU A 55 -36.59 23.86 -14.14
CA GLU A 55 -35.28 24.04 -14.75
C GLU A 55 -34.21 23.71 -13.70
N CYS A 56 -33.68 22.49 -13.77
CA CYS A 56 -32.60 22.05 -12.88
C CYS A 56 -31.24 22.39 -13.50
N GLY A 57 -30.46 23.21 -12.80
CA GLY A 57 -29.09 23.55 -13.14
C GLY A 57 -28.15 23.24 -11.96
N ILE A 58 -26.92 22.81 -12.27
CA ILE A 58 -25.89 22.60 -11.25
C ILE A 58 -25.21 23.94 -11.00
N GLN A 59 -25.46 24.55 -9.84
CA GLN A 59 -24.87 25.85 -9.50
C GLN A 59 -23.43 25.70 -8.99
N ASN A 60 -23.17 24.69 -8.15
CA ASN A 60 -21.86 24.46 -7.53
C ASN A 60 -21.37 23.02 -7.78
N TYR A 61 -20.16 22.89 -8.34
CA TYR A 61 -19.46 21.62 -8.43
C TYR A 61 -18.78 21.28 -7.09
N PRO A 62 -18.69 20.00 -6.71
CA PRO A 62 -18.04 19.58 -5.48
C PRO A 62 -16.57 20.02 -5.47
N ARG A 63 -16.20 20.95 -4.58
CA ARG A 63 -14.83 21.49 -4.47
C ARG A 63 -13.86 20.60 -3.68
N MET A 64 -14.35 19.57 -3.00
CA MET A 64 -13.54 18.71 -2.15
C MET A 64 -13.75 17.25 -2.53
N ARG A 65 -12.65 16.48 -2.57
CA ARG A 65 -12.65 15.03 -2.79
C ARG A 65 -11.93 14.36 -1.62
N LEU A 66 -12.63 13.47 -0.92
CA LEU A 66 -12.06 12.65 0.14
C LEU A 66 -11.72 11.26 -0.42
N LYS A 67 -10.47 10.83 -0.27
CA LYS A 67 -10.01 9.49 -0.65
C LYS A 67 -9.47 8.78 0.59
N ARG A 68 -9.90 7.53 0.82
CA ARG A 68 -9.27 6.66 1.82
C ARG A 68 -8.10 5.94 1.16
N ASP A 69 -6.90 6.30 1.56
CA ASP A 69 -5.67 5.61 1.18
C ASP A 69 -5.16 4.75 2.34
N VAL A 70 -4.60 3.59 2.00
CA VAL A 70 -4.02 2.66 2.98
C VAL A 70 -2.66 3.22 3.39
N ILE A 71 -2.55 3.62 4.66
CA ILE A 71 -1.43 4.41 5.20
C ILE A 71 -0.15 3.58 5.39
N PHE A 72 -0.27 2.26 5.47
CA PHE A 72 0.85 1.34 5.69
C PHE A 72 0.70 0.11 4.81
N GLY A 73 1.45 0.08 3.70
CA GLY A 73 1.57 -1.10 2.86
C GLY A 73 2.69 -2.02 3.34
N PHE A 74 2.73 -3.24 2.79
CA PHE A 74 3.89 -4.12 2.98
C PHE A 74 5.19 -3.45 2.55
N GLY A 75 5.16 -2.60 1.51
CA GLY A 75 6.32 -1.84 1.06
C GLY A 75 6.94 -0.96 2.16
N ASP A 76 6.12 -0.20 2.88
CA ASP A 76 6.58 0.68 3.96
C ASP A 76 7.18 -0.11 5.14
N LEU A 77 6.65 -1.31 5.38
CA LEU A 77 7.18 -2.24 6.39
C LEU A 77 8.59 -2.72 6.02
N TRP A 78 8.80 -3.21 4.79
CA TRP A 78 10.12 -3.66 4.34
C TRP A 78 11.13 -2.51 4.27
N VAL A 79 10.69 -1.29 3.90
CA VAL A 79 11.53 -0.10 3.90
C VAL A 79 12.02 0.25 5.31
N SER A 80 11.12 0.22 6.30
CA SER A 80 11.48 0.50 7.70
C SER A 80 12.42 -0.57 8.29
N ILE A 81 12.14 -1.84 8.02
CA ILE A 81 12.99 -2.97 8.43
C ILE A 81 14.35 -2.90 7.73
N GLY A 82 14.39 -2.55 6.45
CA GLY A 82 15.62 -2.42 5.67
C GLY A 82 16.52 -1.30 6.18
N GLY A 83 15.96 -0.14 6.56
CA GLY A 83 16.74 0.97 7.10
C GLY A 83 17.40 0.63 8.44
N THR A 84 16.63 0.08 9.38
CA THR A 84 17.15 -0.29 10.71
C THR A 84 18.02 -1.55 10.63
N GLY A 85 17.54 -2.59 9.95
CA GLY A 85 18.25 -3.85 9.76
C GLY A 85 19.55 -3.69 8.98
N GLY A 86 19.60 -2.78 8.01
CA GLY A 86 20.83 -2.46 7.26
C GLY A 86 21.93 -1.88 8.16
N LEU A 87 21.58 -1.08 9.16
CA LEU A 87 22.57 -0.55 10.12
C LEU A 87 23.12 -1.65 11.03
N PHE A 88 22.25 -2.50 11.58
CA PHE A 88 22.66 -3.61 12.45
C PHE A 88 23.48 -4.67 11.70
N LEU A 89 23.07 -5.01 10.47
CA LEU A 89 23.81 -5.95 9.63
C LEU A 89 25.12 -5.33 9.12
N GLY A 90 25.14 -4.04 8.77
CA GLY A 90 26.35 -3.33 8.35
C GLY A 90 27.44 -3.39 9.42
N CYS A 91 27.11 -3.02 10.66
CA CYS A 91 28.05 -3.12 11.79
C CYS A 91 28.53 -4.55 12.01
N SER A 92 27.61 -5.53 11.95
CA SER A 92 27.93 -6.94 12.13
C SER A 92 28.86 -7.47 11.04
N VAL A 93 28.62 -7.12 9.77
CA VAL A 93 29.44 -7.53 8.62
C VAL A 93 30.82 -6.90 8.67
N LEU A 94 30.94 -5.61 9.02
CA LEU A 94 32.23 -4.96 9.19
C LEU A 94 33.07 -5.63 10.28
N SER A 95 32.47 -5.95 11.44
CA SER A 95 33.16 -6.70 12.49
C SER A 95 33.60 -8.09 12.05
N ILE A 96 32.76 -8.82 11.30
CA ILE A 96 33.10 -10.14 10.77
C ILE A 96 34.28 -10.03 9.78
N ILE A 97 34.24 -9.07 8.86
CA ILE A 97 35.32 -8.83 7.90
C ILE A 97 36.64 -8.53 8.63
N GLU A 98 36.61 -7.71 9.68
CA GLU A 98 37.79 -7.40 10.48
C GLU A 98 38.38 -8.65 11.15
N ILE A 99 37.53 -9.49 11.73
CA ILE A 99 37.93 -10.77 12.32
C ILE A 99 38.57 -11.67 11.26
N PHE A 100 37.94 -11.82 10.09
CA PHE A 100 38.51 -12.61 9.00
C PHE A 100 39.83 -12.04 8.52
N TYR A 101 39.96 -10.73 8.37
CA TYR A 101 41.18 -10.08 7.92
C TYR A 101 42.32 -10.32 8.92
N PHE A 102 42.06 -10.12 10.22
CA PHE A 102 43.05 -10.33 11.26
C PHE A 102 43.45 -11.81 11.38
N PHE A 103 42.48 -12.72 11.33
CA PHE A 103 42.73 -14.15 11.40
C PHE A 103 43.54 -14.63 10.19
N THR A 104 43.16 -14.23 8.98
CA THR A 104 43.82 -14.68 7.76
C THR A 104 45.27 -14.17 7.70
N ILE A 105 45.53 -12.90 8.04
CA ILE A 105 46.91 -12.35 8.00
C ILE A 105 47.78 -12.93 9.10
N ARG A 106 47.32 -12.97 10.36
CA ARG A 106 48.12 -13.51 11.48
C ARG A 106 48.40 -15.00 11.29
N LEU A 107 47.39 -15.77 10.89
CA LEU A 107 47.53 -17.20 10.61
C LEU A 107 48.47 -17.43 9.42
N PHE A 108 48.34 -16.65 8.34
CA PHE A 108 49.20 -16.79 7.17
C PHE A 108 50.66 -16.44 7.48
N ILE A 109 50.92 -15.37 8.23
CA ILE A 109 52.28 -15.01 8.68
C ILE A 109 52.86 -16.13 9.56
N TYR A 110 52.09 -16.62 10.53
CA TYR A 110 52.52 -17.70 11.42
C TYR A 110 52.82 -19.00 10.65
N ILE A 111 51.96 -19.38 9.70
CA ILE A 111 52.17 -20.54 8.83
C ILE A 111 53.38 -20.33 7.91
N LEU A 112 53.58 -19.14 7.35
CA LEU A 112 54.76 -18.82 6.54
C LEU A 112 56.04 -18.87 7.35
N GLU A 113 56.01 -18.47 8.62
CA GLU A 113 57.15 -18.50 9.54
C GLU A 113 57.51 -19.94 9.93
N ILE A 114 56.51 -20.78 10.25
CA ILE A 114 56.70 -22.23 10.44
C ILE A 114 57.24 -22.88 9.16
N ARG A 115 56.70 -22.53 7.99
CA ARG A 115 57.22 -23.04 6.71
C ARG A 115 58.64 -22.54 6.41
N ARG A 116 59.05 -21.37 6.90
CA ARG A 116 60.44 -20.87 6.77
C ARG A 116 61.41 -21.69 7.63
N GLY A 117 60.99 -22.20 8.78
CA GLY A 117 61.81 -23.08 9.64
C GLY A 117 62.11 -24.46 9.07
N THR A 118 61.32 -24.94 8.09
CA THR A 118 61.47 -26.28 7.47
C THR A 118 61.93 -26.23 6.00
N ARG A 119 62.42 -25.08 5.50
CA ARG A 119 62.96 -24.98 4.13
C ARG A 119 64.42 -24.50 4.14
N PRO A 120 65.42 -25.38 3.92
CA PRO A 120 66.70 -24.90 3.42
C PRO A 120 66.50 -24.44 1.97
N VAL A 121 66.81 -23.16 1.71
CA VAL A 121 67.21 -22.58 0.41
C VAL A 121 66.46 -23.09 -0.85
N LEU A 122 65.39 -22.40 -1.26
CA LEU A 122 64.86 -22.19 -2.63
C LEU A 122 63.37 -21.79 -2.47
N GLN A 123 62.97 -20.51 -2.48
CA GLN A 123 62.82 -19.69 -3.67
C GLN A 123 62.58 -18.25 -3.19
N GLN A 124 63.64 -17.44 -3.22
CA GLN A 124 63.48 -16.03 -3.52
C GLN A 124 63.93 -15.87 -4.97
N LYS A 125 63.00 -15.64 -5.88
CA LYS A 125 63.27 -14.94 -7.15
C LYS A 125 61.98 -14.56 -7.89
N PRO A 126 62.04 -13.64 -8.87
CA PRO A 126 61.75 -12.21 -8.71
C PRO A 126 60.59 -11.79 -9.64
N GLY A 127 60.31 -10.49 -9.71
CA GLY A 127 59.09 -9.92 -10.30
C GLY A 127 58.71 -10.28 -11.74
N ALA A 128 57.46 -9.93 -12.06
CA ALA A 128 56.97 -9.75 -13.42
C ALA A 128 55.87 -8.68 -13.40
N PHE A 129 56.22 -7.56 -14.03
CA PHE A 129 55.44 -6.35 -14.39
C PHE A 129 54.97 -5.42 -13.26
#